data_AF-A0A3D3RHK6-F1
#
_entry.id   AF-A0A3D3RHK6-F1
#
_cell.length_a   1.000
_cell.length_b   1.000
_cell.length_c   1.000
_cell.angle_alpha   90.00
_cell.angle_beta   90.00
_cell.angle_gamma   90.00
#
_symmetry.space_group_name_H-M   'P 1'
#
loop_
_entity.id
_entity.type
_entity.pdbx_description
1 polymer ?
#
loop_
_entity_poly.entity_id
_entity_poly.type
_entity_poly.pdbx_seq_one_letter_code
_entity_poly.pdbx_strand_id
1 'polypeptide(L)' 'WLRTFHWRFFSQQFKRNCLPDGPKVGTVALSPRGDLRMPSDASSAIWIKQMEELREELGIEA' A
#
# COMPACT_ATOMS: atom_id res chain seq x y z
N TRP A 1 11.72 -2.87 5.46
CA TRP A 1 10.40 -3.50 5.26
C TRP A 1 9.32 -2.50 4.83
N LEU A 2 9.09 -1.40 5.57
CA LEU A 2 7.98 -0.46 5.28
C LEU A 2 8.05 0.23 3.91
N ARG A 3 9.26 0.61 3.46
CA ARG A 3 9.49 1.13 2.10
C ARG A 3 9.01 0.15 1.03
N THR A 4 9.42 -1.11 1.17
CA THR A 4 9.03 -2.21 0.29
C THR A 4 7.54 -2.46 0.32
N PHE A 5 6.92 -2.35 1.51
CA PHE A 5 5.46 -2.44 1.65
C PHE A 5 4.77 -1.36 0.84
N HIS A 6 5.10 -0.07 1.03
CA HIS A 6 4.49 1.03 0.26
C HIS A 6 4.66 0.82 -1.24
N TRP A 7 5.87 0.52 -1.70
CA TRP A 7 6.12 0.30 -3.12
C TRP A 7 5.30 -0.87 -3.70
N ARG A 8 5.29 -2.04 -3.05
CA ARG A 8 4.53 -3.21 -3.53
C ARG A 8 3.03 -3.03 -3.38
N PHE A 9 2.59 -2.41 -2.29
CA PHE A 9 1.17 -2.20 -2.03
C PHE A 9 0.56 -1.36 -3.15
N PHE A 10 1.17 -0.25 -3.54
CA PHE A 10 0.65 0.57 -4.63
C PHE A 10 0.86 -0.10 -6.00
N SER A 11 2.08 -0.53 -6.34
CA SER A 11 2.40 -1.07 -7.67
C SER A 11 1.63 -2.36 -8.03
N GLN A 12 1.17 -3.11 -7.04
CA GLN A 12 0.42 -4.36 -7.24
C GLN A 12 -1.10 -4.18 -7.08
N GLN A 13 -1.61 -2.94 -7.01
CA GLN A 13 -3.04 -2.70 -6.87
C GLN A 13 -3.88 -3.30 -8.01
N PHE A 14 -3.37 -3.32 -9.24
CA PHE A 14 -4.06 -3.92 -10.39
C PHE A 14 -4.43 -5.40 -10.17
N LYS A 15 -3.61 -6.16 -9.42
CA LYS A 15 -3.90 -7.57 -9.10
C LYS A 15 -5.12 -7.72 -8.21
N ARG A 16 -5.44 -6.69 -7.41
CA ARG A 16 -6.58 -6.69 -6.50
C ARG A 16 -7.90 -6.34 -7.18
N ASN A 17 -7.86 -5.62 -8.30
CA ASN A 17 -9.04 -5.25 -9.07
C ASN A 17 -9.83 -6.48 -9.59
N CYS A 18 -9.13 -7.58 -9.86
CA CYS A 18 -9.72 -8.81 -10.39
C CYS A 18 -9.70 -9.99 -9.38
N LEU A 19 -9.72 -9.69 -8.07
CA LEU A 19 -9.81 -10.76 -7.05
C LEU A 19 -11.14 -11.52 -7.17
N PRO A 20 -11.13 -12.86 -7.05
CA PRO A 20 -12.35 -13.64 -6.96
C PRO A 20 -13.12 -13.31 -5.68
N ASP A 21 -14.37 -13.73 -5.65
CA ASP A 21 -15.24 -13.52 -4.48
C ASP A 21 -14.72 -14.31 -3.28
N GLY A 22 -14.83 -13.72 -2.10
CA GLY A 22 -14.45 -14.35 -0.85
C GLY A 22 -15.06 -13.61 0.35
N PRO A 23 -15.38 -14.32 1.44
CA PRO A 23 -15.93 -13.68 2.63
C PRO A 23 -14.88 -12.78 3.28
N LYS A 24 -15.30 -11.60 3.74
CA LYS A 24 -14.46 -10.75 4.60
C LYS A 24 -14.22 -11.45 5.93
N VAL A 25 -12.95 -11.52 6.34
CA VAL A 25 -12.53 -12.02 7.66
C VAL A 25 -11.75 -10.93 8.37
N GLY A 26 -12.07 -10.66 9.63
CA GLY A 26 -11.45 -9.59 10.42
C GLY A 26 -12.04 -8.20 10.13
N THR A 27 -11.33 -7.16 10.55
CA THR A 27 -11.81 -5.77 10.50
C THR A 27 -11.61 -5.08 9.15
N VAL A 28 -10.56 -5.46 8.40
CA VAL A 28 -10.15 -4.82 7.13
C VAL A 28 -9.88 -5.88 6.06
N ALA A 29 -10.41 -5.67 4.85
CA ALA A 29 -10.17 -6.48 3.65
C ALA A 29 -9.68 -5.62 2.48
N LEU A 30 -8.94 -6.25 1.55
CA LEU A 30 -8.35 -5.57 0.39
C LEU A 30 -9.18 -5.73 -0.90
N SER A 31 -10.42 -6.19 -0.78
CA SER A 31 -11.31 -6.33 -1.94
C SER A 31 -11.68 -4.94 -2.47
N PRO A 32 -11.56 -4.68 -3.79
CA PRO A 32 -11.99 -3.43 -4.43
C PRO A 32 -13.50 -3.19 -4.30
N ARG A 33 -14.24 -4.24 -3.94
CA ARG A 33 -15.70 -4.24 -3.74
C ARG A 33 -16.11 -4.05 -2.28
N GLY A 34 -15.13 -3.96 -1.37
CA GLY A 34 -15.33 -3.82 0.07
C GLY A 34 -14.64 -2.57 0.63
N ASP A 35 -13.69 -2.81 1.54
CA ASP A 35 -13.12 -1.74 2.38
C ASP A 35 -12.11 -0.85 1.64
N LEU A 36 -11.32 -1.39 0.70
CA LEU A 36 -10.26 -0.64 0.03
C LEU A 36 -10.58 -0.38 -1.44
N ARG A 37 -10.81 0.89 -1.79
CA ARG A 37 -10.92 1.37 -3.17
C ARG A 37 -9.68 2.20 -3.50
N MET A 38 -8.86 1.73 -4.41
CA MET A 38 -7.63 2.41 -4.85
C MET A 38 -7.46 2.25 -6.37
N PRO A 39 -7.08 3.31 -7.10
CA PRO A 39 -6.74 3.25 -8.52
C PRO A 39 -5.57 2.30 -8.80
N SER A 40 -5.58 1.61 -9.95
CA SER A 40 -4.51 0.67 -10.32
C SER A 40 -3.17 1.35 -10.62
N ASP A 41 -3.21 2.63 -10.96
CA ASP A 41 -2.10 3.51 -11.34
C ASP A 41 -1.68 4.47 -10.21
N ALA A 42 -2.18 4.27 -8.99
CA ALA A 42 -1.81 5.08 -7.85
C ALA A 42 -0.29 5.01 -7.57
N SER A 43 0.34 6.17 -7.35
CA SER A 43 1.77 6.28 -7.07
C SER A 43 2.07 6.30 -5.57
N SER A 44 3.07 5.52 -5.13
CA SER A 44 3.56 5.53 -3.74
C SER A 44 4.60 6.62 -3.46
N ALA A 45 4.97 7.45 -4.44
CA ALA A 45 6.13 8.33 -4.37
C ALA A 45 6.09 9.30 -3.18
N ILE A 46 4.93 9.89 -2.90
CA ILE A 46 4.76 10.87 -1.80
C ILE A 46 5.08 10.23 -0.45
N TRP A 47 4.53 9.03 -0.18
CA TRP A 47 4.78 8.32 1.08
C TRP A 47 6.22 7.83 1.22
N ILE A 48 6.85 7.41 0.12
CA ILE A 48 8.26 7.00 0.15
C ILE A 48 9.15 8.21 0.47
N LYS A 49 8.89 9.38 -0.15
CA LYS A 49 9.61 10.63 0.12
C LYS A 49 9.48 11.04 1.59
N GLN A 50 8.25 11.08 2.12
CA GLN A 50 8.01 11.40 3.53
C GLN A 50 8.70 10.43 4.48
N MET A 51 8.73 9.14 4.14
CA MET A 51 9.42 8.14 4.94
C MET A 51 10.94 8.32 4.91
N GLU A 52 11.51 8.76 3.80
CA GLU A 52 12.93 9.09 3.68
C GLU A 52 13.27 10.35 4.49
N GLU A 53 12.44 11.40 4.43
CA GLU A 53 12.58 12.62 5.23
C GLU A 53 12.53 12.33 6.75
N LEU A 54 11.50 11.60 7.20
CA LEU A 54 11.36 11.23 8.62
C LEU A 54 12.54 10.40 9.13
N ARG A 55 13.12 9.58 8.25
CA ARG A 55 14.24 8.73 8.62
C ARG A 55 15.53 9.53 8.81
N GLU A 56 15.73 10.56 7.99
CA GLU A 56 16.81 11.53 8.15
C GLU A 56 16.62 12.35 9.44
N GLU A 57 15.41 12.87 9.69
CA GLU A 57 15.09 13.62 10.91
C GLU A 57 15.33 12.80 12.19
N LEU A 58 15.04 11.51 12.17
CA LEU A 58 15.21 10.61 13.30
C LEU A 58 16.63 10.02 13.41
N GLY A 59 17.53 10.30 12.46
CA GLY A 59 18.90 9.79 12.45
C GLY A 59 19.01 8.26 12.34
N ILE A 60 18.03 7.60 11.70
CA ILE A 60 17.99 6.14 11.58
C ILE A 60 18.70 5.71 10.28
N GLU A 61 19.97 5.32 10.40
CA GLU A 61 20.72 4.75 9.28
C GLU A 61 20.25 3.33 8.90
N ALA A 62 20.68 2.85 7.72
CA ALA A 62 20.19 1.61 7.08
C ALA A 62 20.80 0.34 7.65
#